data_AF-A9B610-F1
#
_entry.id   AF-A9B610-F1
#
_cell.length_a   1.000
_cell.length_b   1.000
_cell.length_c   1.000
_cell.angle_alpha   90.00
_cell.angle_beta   90.00
_cell.angle_gamma   90.00
#
_symmetry.space_group_name_H-M   'P 1'
#
loop_
_entity.id
_entity.type
_entity.pdbx_description
1 polymer ?
#
loop_
_entity_poly.entity_id
_entity_poly.type
_entity_poly.pdbx_seq_one_letter_code
_entity_poly.pdbx_strand_id
1 'polypeptide(L)'
;MPEFAYNIRQYYPQQRQELLQMIAQIETYPNAAERVLTKANLIMLHCDQVDPHTAMIVKQELLALDGDALVSPHVYLGQSTQPTNLLAWANERSWRALCGKFQAIPLPALQALAQQIGALLLHNQARGSLKLGATQWDWGRKTLVMGIVNVTPDSFSNDGLLEVGTSQIQQQALEFAAAGADILDVGGESTRPGASSVSIAQEIARVVPAIQAIRHVCQLPISIDSYKAEVVAAALEAGANVVNDIWGLRQADGSWNTALAQLVAQANVPIILMHNRVSTVEQFAHGTNYAASDYGDIIGEVCAELRQSIDFALQAGIANDLIVLDPGIGFGKSPEQNLQVLRQLRTIASLGYPLLVGTSRKSMIGITLNRPVDQRLWGTAATVAYAIQAGADIVRVHDVAAMVDVCRMTDALVRHEG
;
A
#
# COMPACT_ATOMS: atom_id res chain seq x y z
N MET A 1 40.68 -36.92 8.84
CA MET A 1 39.78 -35.79 8.51
C MET A 1 39.84 -35.60 7.01
N PRO A 2 38.74 -35.22 6.31
CA PRO A 2 38.86 -34.88 4.90
C PRO A 2 39.87 -33.74 4.75
N GLU A 3 40.75 -33.84 3.74
CA GLU A 3 41.82 -32.88 3.45
C GLU A 3 41.28 -31.46 3.21
N PHE A 4 39.98 -31.36 2.87
CA PHE A 4 39.22 -30.12 2.73
C PHE A 4 37.84 -30.27 3.39
N ALA A 5 37.46 -29.29 4.20
CA ALA A 5 36.11 -29.17 4.76
C ALA A 5 35.55 -27.78 4.43
N TYR A 6 34.43 -27.72 3.71
CA TYR A 6 33.78 -26.48 3.29
C TYR A 6 32.55 -26.19 4.17
N ASN A 7 32.39 -24.95 4.62
CA ASN A 7 31.22 -24.48 5.38
C ASN A 7 30.24 -23.76 4.43
N ILE A 8 29.44 -24.52 3.71
CA ILE A 8 28.53 -24.01 2.67
C ILE A 8 27.22 -23.53 3.32
N ARG A 9 26.76 -22.32 2.94
CA ARG A 9 25.51 -21.73 3.41
C ARG A 9 24.73 -21.14 2.23
N GLN A 10 23.40 -21.27 2.28
CA GLN A 10 22.52 -20.57 1.35
C GLN A 10 22.04 -19.27 2.02
N TYR A 11 22.11 -18.17 1.29
CA TYR A 11 21.65 -16.86 1.73
C TYR A 11 20.53 -16.37 0.82
N TYR A 12 19.57 -15.63 1.40
CA TYR A 12 18.45 -15.01 0.70
C TYR A 12 18.47 -13.51 1.02
N PRO A 13 19.42 -12.75 0.46
CA PRO A 13 19.57 -11.34 0.79
C PRO A 13 18.25 -10.62 0.49
N GLN A 14 17.59 -10.08 1.51
CA GLN A 14 16.32 -9.37 1.35
C GLN A 14 16.53 -7.92 0.93
N GLN A 15 17.73 -7.39 1.19
CA GLN A 15 18.09 -6.01 0.93
C GLN A 15 19.49 -5.89 0.32
N ARG A 16 19.71 -4.84 -0.46
CA ARG A 16 21.01 -4.51 -1.06
C ARG A 16 22.12 -4.40 -0.01
N GLN A 17 21.79 -3.93 1.20
CA GLN A 17 22.74 -3.73 2.30
C GLN A 17 23.30 -5.04 2.84
N GLU A 18 22.48 -6.10 2.96
CA GLU A 18 22.93 -7.43 3.38
C GLU A 18 23.96 -7.98 2.40
N LEU A 19 23.70 -7.83 1.10
CA LEU A 19 24.64 -8.26 0.07
C LEU A 19 25.94 -7.45 0.10
N LEU A 20 25.88 -6.14 0.35
CA LEU A 20 27.07 -5.30 0.54
C LEU A 20 27.91 -5.78 1.74
N GLN A 21 27.28 -6.11 2.86
CA GLN A 21 27.97 -6.65 4.04
C GLN A 21 28.64 -8.00 3.74
N MET A 22 27.95 -8.88 3.01
CA MET A 22 28.53 -10.16 2.57
C MET A 22 29.72 -9.96 1.64
N ILE A 23 29.62 -9.04 0.67
CA ILE A 23 30.73 -8.75 -0.25
C ILE A 23 31.92 -8.15 0.50
N ALA A 24 31.68 -7.29 1.51
CA ALA A 24 32.75 -6.71 2.32
C ALA A 24 33.54 -7.74 3.14
N GLN A 25 32.97 -8.93 3.40
CA GLN A 25 33.68 -10.05 4.05
C GLN A 25 34.59 -10.82 3.08
N ILE A 26 34.50 -10.54 1.78
CA ILE A 26 35.32 -11.17 0.73
C ILE A 26 36.40 -10.18 0.31
N GLU A 27 37.68 -10.55 0.42
CA GLU A 27 38.78 -9.76 -0.15
C GLU A 27 38.63 -9.71 -1.68
N THR A 28 38.08 -8.62 -2.22
CA THR A 28 37.78 -8.47 -3.65
C THR A 28 38.00 -7.03 -4.13
N TYR A 29 38.10 -6.86 -5.45
CA TYR A 29 38.22 -5.54 -6.07
C TYR A 29 36.86 -4.78 -6.06
N PRO A 30 36.83 -3.47 -5.79
CA PRO A 30 35.58 -2.69 -5.75
C PRO A 30 34.72 -2.81 -7.01
N ASN A 31 35.34 -2.81 -8.20
CA ASN A 31 34.60 -2.95 -9.48
C ASN A 31 33.96 -4.34 -9.64
N ALA A 32 34.51 -5.38 -9.00
CA ALA A 32 33.89 -6.70 -8.99
C ALA A 32 32.66 -6.73 -8.08
N ALA A 33 32.75 -6.09 -6.91
CA ALA A 33 31.64 -5.93 -5.97
C ALA A 33 30.42 -5.25 -6.62
N GLU A 34 30.62 -4.12 -7.29
CA GLU A 34 29.54 -3.37 -7.95
C GLU A 34 28.84 -4.19 -9.05
N ARG A 35 29.60 -4.95 -9.84
CA ARG A 35 29.03 -5.83 -10.86
C ARG A 35 28.17 -6.93 -10.24
N VAL A 36 28.56 -7.48 -9.11
CA VAL A 36 27.77 -8.51 -8.39
C VAL A 36 26.46 -7.91 -7.89
N LEU A 37 26.46 -6.71 -7.32
CA LEU A 37 25.24 -6.07 -6.81
C LEU A 37 24.12 -5.96 -7.85
N THR A 38 24.46 -5.62 -9.10
CA THR A 38 23.47 -5.48 -10.19
C THR A 38 23.05 -6.81 -10.82
N LYS A 39 23.81 -7.90 -10.56
CA LYS A 39 23.54 -9.25 -11.07
C LYS A 39 22.92 -10.18 -10.03
N ALA A 40 23.08 -9.89 -8.75
CA ALA A 40 22.67 -10.78 -7.65
C ALA A 40 21.17 -10.80 -7.39
N ASN A 41 20.45 -9.75 -7.82
CA ASN A 41 19.00 -9.70 -7.66
C ASN A 41 18.30 -10.18 -8.92
N LEU A 42 17.49 -11.22 -8.81
CA LEU A 42 16.61 -11.68 -9.87
C LEU A 42 15.25 -11.00 -9.73
N ILE A 43 14.85 -10.25 -10.76
CA ILE A 43 13.57 -9.56 -10.81
C ILE A 43 12.66 -10.32 -11.77
N MET A 44 11.56 -10.84 -11.22
CA MET A 44 10.52 -11.52 -11.97
C MET A 44 9.33 -10.58 -12.16
N LEU A 45 8.86 -10.46 -13.40
CA LEU A 45 7.74 -9.63 -13.79
C LEU A 45 6.66 -10.50 -14.43
N HIS A 46 5.42 -10.31 -13.99
CA HIS A 46 4.24 -10.86 -14.64
C HIS A 46 3.54 -9.70 -15.36
N CYS A 47 3.34 -9.85 -16.67
CA CYS A 47 2.66 -8.86 -17.49
C CYS A 47 1.45 -9.52 -18.14
N ASP A 48 0.26 -9.01 -17.83
CA ASP A 48 -1.00 -9.43 -18.44
C ASP A 48 -1.24 -8.70 -19.76
N GLN A 49 -2.02 -9.33 -20.65
CA GLN A 49 -2.52 -8.71 -21.89
C GLN A 49 -1.40 -8.16 -22.81
N VAL A 50 -0.26 -8.85 -22.88
CA VAL A 50 0.84 -8.49 -23.78
C VAL A 50 0.54 -8.96 -25.19
N ASP A 51 0.70 -8.06 -26.17
CA ASP A 51 0.63 -8.40 -27.59
C ASP A 51 1.57 -9.59 -27.93
N PRO A 52 1.13 -10.61 -28.67
CA PRO A 52 1.94 -11.79 -29.00
C PRO A 52 3.30 -11.50 -29.61
N HIS A 53 3.39 -10.52 -30.51
CA HIS A 53 4.66 -10.15 -31.14
C HIS A 53 5.61 -9.51 -30.13
N THR A 54 5.08 -8.60 -29.32
CA THR A 54 5.79 -7.96 -28.22
C THR A 54 6.31 -8.99 -27.22
N ALA A 55 5.49 -9.97 -26.82
CA ALA A 55 5.88 -11.04 -25.90
C ALA A 55 7.03 -11.90 -26.45
N MET A 56 7.00 -12.21 -27.75
CA MET A 56 8.09 -12.94 -28.41
C MET A 56 9.37 -12.11 -28.52
N ILE A 57 9.27 -10.81 -28.83
CA ILE A 57 10.43 -9.91 -28.85
C ILE A 57 11.07 -9.84 -27.47
N VAL A 58 10.27 -9.68 -26.40
CA VAL A 58 10.77 -9.69 -25.01
C VAL A 58 11.51 -10.98 -24.71
N LYS A 59 10.91 -12.15 -25.02
CA LYS A 59 11.55 -13.44 -24.79
C LYS A 59 12.91 -13.54 -25.48
N GLN A 60 13.00 -13.19 -26.76
CA GLN A 60 14.25 -13.29 -27.52
C GLN A 60 15.32 -12.32 -27.00
N GLU A 61 14.96 -11.08 -26.70
CA GLU A 61 15.90 -10.09 -26.20
C GLU A 61 16.38 -10.41 -24.77
N LEU A 62 15.52 -10.96 -23.92
CA LEU A 62 15.91 -11.42 -22.59
C LEU A 62 16.88 -12.59 -22.65
N LEU A 63 16.67 -13.57 -23.54
CA LEU A 63 17.62 -14.68 -23.75
C LEU A 63 19.02 -14.16 -24.13
N ALA A 64 19.09 -13.08 -24.93
CA ALA A 64 20.35 -12.43 -25.30
C ALA A 64 20.98 -11.60 -24.15
N LEU A 65 20.24 -11.36 -23.07
CA LEU A 65 20.63 -10.51 -21.94
C LEU A 65 20.74 -11.30 -20.63
N ASP A 66 21.01 -12.60 -20.66
CA ASP A 66 21.08 -13.47 -19.46
C ASP A 66 19.77 -13.48 -18.63
N GLY A 67 18.62 -13.31 -19.29
CA GLY A 67 17.28 -13.48 -18.72
C GLY A 67 16.48 -14.54 -19.49
N ASP A 68 15.22 -14.73 -19.10
CA ASP A 68 14.31 -15.65 -19.80
C ASP A 68 12.85 -15.20 -19.59
N ALA A 69 11.96 -15.76 -20.40
CA ALA A 69 10.53 -15.52 -20.30
C ALA A 69 9.70 -16.74 -20.73
N LEU A 70 8.59 -16.95 -20.04
CA LEU A 70 7.54 -17.88 -20.39
C LEU A 70 6.38 -17.13 -21.06
N VAL A 71 5.93 -17.71 -22.17
CA VAL A 71 4.79 -17.26 -22.97
C VAL A 71 3.96 -18.49 -23.38
N SER A 72 2.70 -18.29 -23.73
CA SER A 72 1.85 -19.36 -24.22
C SER A 72 2.47 -20.09 -25.43
N PRO A 73 2.39 -21.44 -25.50
CA PRO A 73 2.82 -22.19 -26.68
C PRO A 73 2.16 -21.72 -27.98
N HIS A 74 0.91 -21.24 -27.93
CA HIS A 74 0.23 -20.72 -29.11
C HIS A 74 0.85 -19.41 -29.62
N VAL A 75 1.38 -18.57 -28.73
CA VAL A 75 2.16 -17.38 -29.13
C VAL A 75 3.52 -17.80 -29.68
N TYR A 76 4.19 -18.73 -29.00
CA TYR A 76 5.49 -19.25 -29.43
C TYR A 76 5.45 -19.89 -30.83
N LEU A 77 4.37 -20.61 -31.15
CA LEU A 77 4.16 -21.24 -32.45
C LEU A 77 3.55 -20.30 -33.52
N GLY A 78 3.33 -19.02 -33.21
CA GLY A 78 2.73 -18.06 -34.13
C GLY A 78 1.25 -18.33 -34.46
N GLN A 79 0.55 -19.02 -33.57
CA GLN A 79 -0.85 -19.48 -33.73
C GLN A 79 -1.87 -18.59 -33.03
N SER A 80 -1.43 -17.59 -32.25
CA SER A 80 -2.32 -16.66 -31.54
C SER A 80 -2.06 -15.22 -31.97
N THR A 81 -3.14 -14.51 -32.28
CA THR A 81 -3.18 -13.05 -32.40
C THR A 81 -3.77 -12.37 -31.17
N GLN A 82 -4.25 -13.16 -30.19
CA GLN A 82 -4.83 -12.66 -28.95
C GLN A 82 -3.74 -12.33 -27.93
N PRO A 83 -3.91 -11.27 -27.13
CA PRO A 83 -3.00 -10.94 -26.03
C PRO A 83 -2.73 -12.13 -25.11
N THR A 84 -1.54 -12.17 -24.51
CA THR A 84 -1.08 -13.27 -23.68
C THR A 84 -0.47 -12.77 -22.37
N ASN A 85 -0.37 -13.67 -21.40
CA ASN A 85 0.39 -13.42 -20.20
C ASN A 85 1.87 -13.75 -20.44
N LEU A 86 2.74 -12.90 -19.95
CA LEU A 86 4.19 -12.99 -20.05
C LEU A 86 4.76 -13.05 -18.64
N LEU A 87 5.41 -14.16 -18.28
CA LEU A 87 6.18 -14.27 -17.05
C LEU A 87 7.66 -14.23 -17.40
N ALA A 88 8.35 -13.16 -17.04
CA ALA A 88 9.73 -12.92 -17.44
C ALA A 88 10.63 -12.63 -16.24
N TRP A 89 11.89 -13.06 -16.30
CA TRP A 89 12.85 -12.81 -15.23
C TRP A 89 14.24 -12.50 -15.77
N ALA A 90 14.89 -11.53 -15.13
CA ALA A 90 16.27 -11.15 -15.40
C ALA A 90 16.84 -10.38 -14.21
N ASN A 91 18.15 -10.15 -14.20
CA ASN A 91 18.74 -9.24 -13.23
C ASN A 91 18.48 -7.77 -13.59
N GLU A 92 18.69 -6.85 -12.65
CA GLU A 92 18.43 -5.41 -12.82
C GLU A 92 19.18 -4.82 -14.03
N ARG A 93 20.42 -5.21 -14.25
CA ARG A 93 21.22 -4.75 -15.39
C ARG A 93 20.59 -5.18 -16.72
N SER A 94 20.15 -6.43 -16.81
CA SER A 94 19.51 -6.98 -18.00
C SER A 94 18.19 -6.28 -18.31
N TRP A 95 17.37 -6.03 -17.29
CA TRP A 95 16.13 -5.26 -17.47
C TRP A 95 16.37 -3.83 -17.94
N ARG A 96 17.35 -3.12 -17.35
CA ARG A 96 17.72 -1.76 -17.82
C ARG A 96 18.22 -1.75 -19.25
N ALA A 97 19.01 -2.75 -19.64
CA ALA A 97 19.47 -2.90 -21.03
C ALA A 97 18.31 -3.15 -21.99
N LEU A 98 17.34 -4.00 -21.61
CA LEU A 98 16.12 -4.24 -22.38
C LEU A 98 15.30 -2.96 -22.56
N CYS A 99 15.04 -2.23 -21.48
CA CYS A 99 14.31 -0.96 -21.53
C CYS A 99 14.97 0.05 -22.47
N GLY A 100 16.31 0.21 -22.38
CA GLY A 100 17.06 1.10 -23.25
C GLY A 100 16.97 0.72 -24.74
N LYS A 101 17.05 -0.59 -25.05
CA LYS A 101 16.84 -1.09 -26.42
C LYS A 101 15.43 -0.78 -26.92
N PHE A 102 14.40 -1.08 -26.12
CA PHE A 102 13.00 -0.93 -26.53
C PHE A 102 12.57 0.53 -26.71
N GLN A 103 13.09 1.45 -25.89
CA GLN A 103 12.85 2.88 -26.06
C GLN A 103 13.38 3.39 -27.41
N ALA A 104 14.50 2.85 -27.89
CA ALA A 104 15.12 3.23 -29.16
C ALA A 104 14.41 2.66 -30.40
N ILE A 105 13.55 1.64 -30.23
CA ILE A 105 12.78 1.04 -31.33
C ILE A 105 11.47 1.82 -31.50
N PRO A 106 11.12 2.30 -32.72
CA PRO A 106 9.92 3.09 -32.96
C PRO A 106 8.66 2.20 -33.04
N LEU A 107 8.44 1.36 -32.03
CA LEU A 107 7.26 0.53 -31.87
C LEU A 107 6.55 0.93 -30.56
N PRO A 108 5.35 1.55 -30.62
CA PRO A 108 4.67 2.08 -29.44
C PRO A 108 4.45 1.05 -28.32
N ALA A 109 4.15 -0.20 -28.66
CA ALA A 109 3.95 -1.27 -27.68
C ALA A 109 5.23 -1.56 -26.87
N LEU A 110 6.40 -1.61 -27.53
CA LEU A 110 7.69 -1.81 -26.85
C LEU A 110 8.07 -0.61 -26.00
N GLN A 111 7.83 0.61 -26.49
CA GLN A 111 8.11 1.83 -25.74
C GLN A 111 7.24 1.93 -24.48
N ALA A 112 5.95 1.63 -24.59
CA ALA A 112 5.03 1.58 -23.46
C ALA A 112 5.44 0.52 -22.43
N LEU A 113 5.77 -0.70 -22.88
CA LEU A 113 6.26 -1.76 -21.99
C LEU A 113 7.57 -1.36 -21.29
N ALA A 114 8.52 -0.78 -22.03
CA ALA A 114 9.79 -0.32 -21.47
C ALA A 114 9.61 0.79 -20.44
N GLN A 115 8.66 1.71 -20.65
CA GLN A 115 8.32 2.75 -19.69
C GLN A 115 7.73 2.15 -18.41
N GLN A 116 6.81 1.19 -18.52
CA GLN A 116 6.19 0.54 -17.36
C GLN A 116 7.18 -0.30 -16.55
N ILE A 117 8.05 -1.06 -17.22
CA ILE A 117 9.14 -1.81 -16.57
C ILE A 117 10.12 -0.83 -15.92
N GLY A 118 10.52 0.21 -16.65
CA GLY A 118 11.45 1.23 -16.16
C GLY A 118 10.93 1.92 -14.90
N ALA A 119 9.65 2.30 -14.87
CA ALA A 119 9.00 2.86 -13.70
C ALA A 119 9.09 1.88 -12.52
N LEU A 120 8.70 0.61 -12.70
CA LEU A 120 8.76 -0.41 -11.63
C LEU A 120 10.18 -0.60 -11.08
N LEU A 121 11.21 -0.58 -11.95
CA LEU A 121 12.60 -0.70 -11.52
C LEU A 121 13.10 0.53 -10.74
N LEU A 122 12.69 1.73 -11.13
CA LEU A 122 13.01 2.98 -10.41
C LEU A 122 12.33 3.02 -9.05
N HIS A 123 11.07 2.59 -9.01
CA HIS A 123 10.24 2.49 -7.82
C HIS A 123 10.70 1.44 -6.80
N ASN A 124 11.55 0.51 -7.24
CA ASN A 124 12.26 -0.40 -6.35
C ASN A 124 13.49 0.26 -5.66
N GLN A 125 13.75 1.54 -5.95
CA GLN A 125 14.72 2.39 -5.25
C GLN A 125 13.99 3.26 -4.22
N ALA A 126 14.70 3.72 -3.19
CA ALA A 126 14.15 4.39 -2.01
C ALA A 126 12.97 5.33 -2.33
N ARG A 127 11.84 5.16 -1.64
CA ARG A 127 10.56 5.86 -1.86
C ARG A 127 10.58 7.36 -1.53
N GLY A 128 11.74 7.91 -1.17
CA GLY A 128 11.94 9.31 -0.83
C GLY A 128 11.38 9.67 0.55
N SER A 129 11.04 10.94 0.72
CA SER A 129 10.48 11.48 1.95
C SER A 129 9.33 12.43 1.66
N LEU A 130 8.32 12.46 2.53
CA LEU A 130 7.22 13.41 2.45
C LEU A 130 7.30 14.43 3.61
N LYS A 131 7.26 15.73 3.29
CA LYS A 131 7.25 16.79 4.30
C LYS A 131 5.82 17.28 4.53
N LEU A 132 5.37 17.22 5.79
CA LEU A 132 4.04 17.66 6.20
C LEU A 132 4.15 18.62 7.39
N GLY A 133 4.11 19.92 7.08
CA GLY A 133 4.37 20.97 8.08
C GLY A 133 5.75 20.84 8.69
N ALA A 134 5.80 20.64 10.02
CA ALA A 134 7.02 20.40 10.78
C ALA A 134 7.47 18.92 10.77
N THR A 135 6.65 18.01 10.25
CA THR A 135 6.93 16.57 10.24
C THR A 135 7.57 16.18 8.91
N GLN A 136 8.50 15.23 8.96
CA GLN A 136 9.08 14.58 7.78
C GLN A 136 8.90 13.08 7.91
N TRP A 137 8.36 12.46 6.87
CA TRP A 137 8.16 11.02 6.76
C TRP A 137 9.19 10.45 5.80
N ASP A 138 10.23 9.83 6.36
CA ASP A 138 11.24 9.10 5.58
C ASP A 138 10.74 7.67 5.34
N TRP A 139 10.26 7.41 4.12
CA TRP A 139 9.68 6.11 3.78
C TRP A 139 10.72 5.00 3.83
N GLY A 140 10.32 3.81 4.28
CA GLY A 140 11.25 2.69 4.50
C GLY A 140 12.12 2.79 5.76
N ARG A 141 12.19 3.94 6.44
CA ARG A 141 13.04 4.13 7.64
C ARG A 141 12.38 3.69 8.94
N LYS A 142 11.12 4.07 9.15
CA LYS A 142 10.27 3.63 10.26
C LYS A 142 8.86 3.36 9.78
N THR A 143 8.15 2.45 10.43
CA THR A 143 6.72 2.29 10.23
C THR A 143 5.99 3.41 10.97
N LEU A 144 5.18 4.17 10.25
CA LEU A 144 4.32 5.19 10.85
C LEU A 144 3.05 4.55 11.41
N VAL A 145 2.67 4.93 12.62
CA VAL A 145 1.44 4.45 13.26
C VAL A 145 0.34 5.48 13.11
N MET A 146 -0.72 5.11 12.40
CA MET A 146 -1.94 5.90 12.23
C MET A 146 -3.02 5.41 13.19
N GLY A 147 -3.36 6.23 14.19
CA GLY A 147 -4.38 5.94 15.19
C GLY A 147 -5.79 6.30 14.71
N ILE A 148 -6.73 5.37 14.79
CA ILE A 148 -8.12 5.54 14.34
C ILE A 148 -8.95 6.30 15.39
N VAL A 149 -9.53 7.43 15.00
CA VAL A 149 -10.46 8.23 15.80
C VAL A 149 -11.83 8.23 15.11
N ASN A 150 -12.72 7.32 15.52
CA ASN A 150 -14.08 7.23 14.97
C ASN A 150 -15.01 8.22 15.66
N VAL A 151 -15.66 9.08 14.90
CA VAL A 151 -16.61 10.10 15.38
C VAL A 151 -18.05 9.71 15.00
N THR A 152 -18.47 8.51 15.40
CA THR A 152 -19.82 7.99 15.17
C THR A 152 -20.63 7.92 16.47
N PRO A 153 -21.97 8.06 16.42
CA PRO A 153 -22.82 8.02 17.62
C PRO A 153 -22.65 6.76 18.46
N ASP A 154 -22.44 5.60 17.81
CA ASP A 154 -22.24 4.30 18.46
C ASP A 154 -20.89 4.19 19.20
N SER A 155 -19.93 5.08 18.91
CA SER A 155 -18.63 5.11 19.58
C SER A 155 -18.67 5.87 20.91
N PHE A 156 -19.70 6.72 21.12
CA PHE A 156 -19.77 7.67 22.22
C PHE A 156 -21.14 7.68 22.92
N SER A 157 -21.86 6.56 22.85
CA SER A 157 -23.21 6.43 23.41
C SER A 157 -23.19 6.46 24.95
N ASN A 158 -23.18 7.66 25.51
CA ASN A 158 -24.04 8.06 26.63
C ASN A 158 -23.94 9.57 26.87
N ASP A 159 -25.07 10.25 26.60
CA ASP A 159 -25.38 11.62 26.99
C ASP A 159 -25.04 12.70 25.95
N GLY A 160 -26.10 13.34 25.46
CA GLY A 160 -26.04 14.35 24.42
C GLY A 160 -25.16 15.55 24.78
N LEU A 161 -24.85 16.31 23.73
CA LEU A 161 -24.01 17.52 23.65
C LEU A 161 -22.57 17.20 23.24
N LEU A 162 -22.20 17.73 22.07
CA LEU A 162 -20.86 17.71 21.48
C LEU A 162 -19.74 18.13 22.46
N GLU A 163 -20.07 18.82 23.55
CA GLU A 163 -19.13 19.15 24.63
C GLU A 163 -18.60 17.90 25.36
N VAL A 164 -19.43 16.88 25.62
CA VAL A 164 -18.99 15.62 26.26
C VAL A 164 -18.05 14.85 25.32
N GLY A 165 -18.38 14.81 24.03
CA GLY A 165 -17.54 14.17 23.00
C GLY A 165 -16.21 14.88 22.74
N THR A 166 -16.18 16.23 22.83
CA THR A 166 -14.97 17.04 22.59
C THR A 166 -13.83 16.66 23.55
N SER A 167 -14.13 16.56 24.85
CA SER A 167 -13.13 16.23 25.87
C SER A 167 -12.55 14.81 25.68
N GLN A 168 -13.40 13.85 25.33
CA GLN A 168 -12.99 12.46 25.07
C GLN A 168 -12.12 12.36 23.81
N ILE A 169 -12.49 13.06 22.74
CA ILE A 169 -11.69 13.13 21.51
C ILE A 169 -10.32 13.74 21.80
N GLN A 170 -10.26 14.82 22.58
CA GLN A 170 -9.01 15.46 22.99
C GLN A 170 -8.14 14.50 23.82
N GLN A 171 -8.73 13.83 24.80
CA GLN A 171 -8.03 12.86 25.62
C GLN A 171 -7.49 11.70 24.78
N GLN A 172 -8.31 11.13 23.90
CA GLN A 172 -7.89 10.04 23.01
C GLN A 172 -6.73 10.47 22.10
N ALA A 173 -6.78 11.68 21.54
CA ALA A 173 -5.69 12.22 20.73
C ALA A 173 -4.39 12.37 21.52
N LEU A 174 -4.46 12.85 22.77
CA LEU A 174 -3.32 12.96 23.67
C LEU A 174 -2.77 11.57 24.05
N GLU A 175 -3.63 10.60 24.32
CA GLU A 175 -3.25 9.21 24.62
C GLU A 175 -2.55 8.56 23.44
N PHE A 176 -3.07 8.73 22.22
CA PHE A 176 -2.45 8.22 21.00
C PHE A 176 -1.10 8.88 20.74
N ALA A 177 -1.00 10.20 20.92
CA ALA A 177 0.27 10.92 20.80
C ALA A 177 1.29 10.44 21.84
N ALA A 178 0.89 10.28 23.10
CA ALA A 178 1.74 9.78 24.18
C ALA A 178 2.19 8.33 23.94
N ALA A 179 1.32 7.50 23.35
CA ALA A 179 1.63 6.14 22.95
C ALA A 179 2.60 6.05 21.76
N GLY A 180 2.76 7.13 21.00
CA GLY A 180 3.67 7.21 19.86
C GLY A 180 3.00 7.06 18.49
N ALA A 181 1.73 7.42 18.35
CA ALA A 181 1.12 7.61 17.03
C ALA A 181 1.84 8.73 16.27
N ASP A 182 1.98 8.54 14.96
CA ASP A 182 2.53 9.53 14.04
C ASP A 182 1.43 10.32 13.32
N ILE A 183 0.24 9.73 13.18
CA ILE A 183 -0.91 10.28 12.46
C ILE A 183 -2.20 9.95 13.22
N LEU A 184 -3.16 10.86 13.25
CA LEU A 184 -4.51 10.60 13.73
C LEU A 184 -5.46 10.58 12.53
N ASP A 185 -6.28 9.56 12.39
CA ASP A 185 -7.22 9.42 11.27
C ASP A 185 -8.66 9.53 11.76
N VAL A 186 -9.33 10.60 11.34
CA VAL A 186 -10.65 10.99 11.83
C VAL A 186 -11.71 10.56 10.81
N GLY A 187 -12.66 9.73 11.21
CA GLY A 187 -13.76 9.26 10.35
C GLY A 187 -15.13 9.55 10.96
N GLY A 188 -16.02 10.21 10.20
CA GLY A 188 -17.40 10.51 10.63
C GLY A 188 -18.45 9.50 10.19
N GLU A 189 -18.07 8.59 9.28
CA GLU A 189 -18.89 7.55 8.69
C GLU A 189 -18.30 6.17 9.00
N SER A 190 -19.15 5.22 9.41
CA SER A 190 -18.71 3.85 9.62
C SER A 190 -18.50 3.18 8.27
N THR A 191 -17.28 2.71 8.01
CA THR A 191 -16.93 1.99 6.78
C THR A 191 -17.04 0.47 6.94
N ARG A 192 -17.69 -0.01 8.01
CA ARG A 192 -17.90 -1.44 8.27
C ARG A 192 -18.86 -2.04 7.23
N PRO A 193 -18.70 -3.33 6.85
CA PRO A 193 -19.62 -4.01 5.94
C PRO A 193 -21.06 -3.95 6.46
N GLY A 194 -21.94 -3.28 5.71
CA GLY A 194 -23.36 -3.14 6.03
C GLY A 194 -23.75 -1.86 6.76
N ALA A 195 -22.81 -0.94 6.99
CA ALA A 195 -23.12 0.36 7.58
C ALA A 195 -23.97 1.23 6.63
N SER A 196 -24.92 1.98 7.18
CA SER A 196 -25.71 2.95 6.42
C SER A 196 -24.89 4.20 6.12
N SER A 197 -25.04 4.74 4.92
CA SER A 197 -24.35 5.97 4.56
C SER A 197 -24.92 7.18 5.29
N VAL A 198 -24.05 8.12 5.63
CA VAL A 198 -24.36 9.35 6.36
C VAL A 198 -24.42 10.51 5.38
N SER A 199 -25.32 11.48 5.58
CA SER A 199 -25.38 12.66 4.70
C SER A 199 -24.13 13.53 4.85
N ILE A 200 -23.75 14.28 3.82
CA ILE A 200 -22.61 15.21 3.84
C ILE A 200 -22.68 16.15 5.06
N ALA A 201 -23.84 16.76 5.30
CA ALA A 201 -24.04 17.68 6.41
C ALA A 201 -23.86 17.00 7.78
N GLN A 202 -24.33 15.77 7.94
CA GLN A 202 -24.18 15.01 9.18
C GLN A 202 -22.72 14.61 9.42
N GLU A 203 -21.99 14.23 8.37
CA GLU A 203 -20.58 13.88 8.47
C GLU A 203 -19.73 15.10 8.80
N ILE A 204 -19.93 16.24 8.13
CA ILE A 204 -19.29 17.53 8.45
C ILE A 204 -19.52 17.90 9.91
N ALA A 205 -20.77 17.82 10.39
CA ALA A 205 -21.12 18.14 11.77
C ALA A 205 -20.45 17.22 12.82
N ARG A 206 -19.93 16.06 12.40
CA ARG A 206 -19.15 15.15 13.25
C ARG A 206 -17.66 15.45 13.16
N VAL A 207 -17.10 15.47 11.94
CA VAL A 207 -15.65 15.52 11.75
C VAL A 207 -15.05 16.89 12.01
N VAL A 208 -15.73 17.98 11.64
CA VAL A 208 -15.18 19.34 11.79
C VAL A 208 -14.94 19.70 13.26
N PRO A 209 -15.92 19.54 14.17
CA PRO A 209 -15.68 19.80 15.60
C PRO A 209 -14.61 18.89 16.19
N ALA A 210 -14.57 17.61 15.76
CA ALA A 210 -13.55 16.67 16.23
C ALA A 210 -12.14 17.08 15.81
N ILE A 211 -11.94 17.48 14.55
CA ILE A 211 -10.64 17.94 14.05
C ILE A 211 -10.20 19.20 14.80
N GLN A 212 -11.11 20.17 14.98
CA GLN A 212 -10.82 21.39 15.76
C GLN A 212 -10.43 21.05 17.20
N ALA A 213 -11.19 20.16 17.86
CA ALA A 213 -10.92 19.69 19.20
C ALA A 213 -9.51 19.07 19.33
N ILE A 214 -9.14 18.16 18.41
CA ILE A 214 -7.82 17.54 18.36
C ILE A 214 -6.74 18.60 18.16
N ARG A 215 -6.93 19.54 17.23
CA ARG A 215 -5.96 20.60 16.92
C ARG A 215 -5.65 21.51 18.11
N HIS A 216 -6.61 21.70 19.02
CA HIS A 216 -6.38 22.47 20.23
C HIS A 216 -5.38 21.84 21.19
N VAL A 217 -5.23 20.51 21.19
CA VAL A 217 -4.39 19.78 22.16
C VAL A 217 -3.24 18.98 21.54
N CYS A 218 -3.29 18.70 20.24
CA CYS A 218 -2.36 17.79 19.57
C CYS A 218 -1.88 18.36 18.23
N GLN A 219 -0.56 18.24 18.01
CA GLN A 219 0.13 18.73 16.80
C GLN A 219 0.41 17.62 15.77
N LEU A 220 0.02 16.37 16.05
CA LEU A 220 0.18 15.28 15.08
C LEU A 220 -0.60 15.58 13.80
N PRO A 221 -0.08 15.22 12.62
CA PRO A 221 -0.87 15.21 11.38
C PRO A 221 -2.24 14.53 11.55
N ILE A 222 -3.27 15.17 11.00
CA ILE A 222 -4.63 14.63 10.98
C ILE A 222 -4.97 14.22 9.55
N SER A 223 -5.38 12.97 9.39
CA SER A 223 -6.00 12.44 8.19
C SER A 223 -7.52 12.53 8.33
N ILE A 224 -8.22 12.88 7.24
CA ILE A 224 -9.68 12.77 7.12
C ILE A 224 -10.03 11.52 6.32
N ASP A 225 -10.73 10.57 6.95
CA ASP A 225 -11.27 9.34 6.33
C ASP A 225 -12.64 9.66 5.70
N SER A 226 -12.61 10.17 4.46
CA SER A 226 -13.81 10.47 3.68
C SER A 226 -13.53 10.51 2.18
N TYR A 227 -14.49 10.03 1.40
CA TYR A 227 -14.46 10.09 -0.07
C TYR A 227 -15.33 11.25 -0.63
N LYS A 228 -16.01 12.01 0.23
CA LYS A 228 -16.93 13.09 -0.18
C LYS A 228 -16.17 14.41 -0.23
N ALA A 229 -16.10 15.02 -1.42
CA ALA A 229 -15.30 16.23 -1.64
C ALA A 229 -15.66 17.38 -0.69
N GLU A 230 -16.94 17.58 -0.41
CA GLU A 230 -17.44 18.63 0.49
C GLU A 230 -17.03 18.39 1.95
N VAL A 231 -17.00 17.13 2.39
CA VAL A 231 -16.54 16.76 3.74
C VAL A 231 -15.03 16.99 3.84
N VAL A 232 -14.28 16.56 2.82
CA VAL A 232 -12.83 16.75 2.76
C VAL A 232 -12.49 18.24 2.76
N ALA A 233 -13.18 19.07 1.99
CA ALA A 233 -12.95 20.51 1.96
C ALA A 233 -13.13 21.14 3.36
N ALA A 234 -14.24 20.84 4.03
CA ALA A 234 -14.53 21.34 5.37
C ALA A 234 -13.50 20.82 6.41
N ALA A 235 -13.05 19.56 6.27
CA ALA A 235 -12.06 18.97 7.16
C ALA A 235 -10.66 19.61 6.99
N LEU A 236 -10.26 19.91 5.75
CA LEU A 236 -9.01 20.62 5.46
C LEU A 236 -9.04 22.04 6.05
N GLU A 237 -10.14 22.77 5.87
CA GLU A 237 -10.35 24.09 6.51
C GLU A 237 -10.29 24.02 8.04
N ALA A 238 -10.78 22.92 8.63
CA ALA A 238 -10.74 22.68 10.08
C ALA A 238 -9.34 22.30 10.60
N GLY A 239 -8.38 21.98 9.73
CA GLY A 239 -6.99 21.68 10.10
C GLY A 239 -6.54 20.23 9.86
N ALA A 240 -7.28 19.44 9.06
CA ALA A 240 -6.76 18.19 8.51
C ALA A 240 -5.61 18.46 7.53
N ASN A 241 -4.74 17.46 7.36
CA ASN A 241 -3.51 17.57 6.58
C ASN A 241 -3.37 16.50 5.51
N VAL A 242 -4.13 15.41 5.60
CA VAL A 242 -4.07 14.25 4.71
C VAL A 242 -5.49 13.80 4.38
N VAL A 243 -5.70 13.34 3.15
CA VAL A 243 -6.97 12.74 2.73
C VAL A 243 -6.81 11.22 2.68
N ASN A 244 -7.69 10.48 3.34
CA ASN A 244 -7.75 9.03 3.28
C ASN A 244 -9.03 8.62 2.55
N ASP A 245 -8.89 8.22 1.28
CA ASP A 245 -10.02 7.92 0.41
C ASP A 245 -10.15 6.41 0.19
N ILE A 246 -11.18 5.84 0.83
CA ILE A 246 -11.54 4.42 0.72
C ILE A 246 -12.00 3.97 -0.67
N TRP A 247 -12.15 4.88 -1.64
CA TRP A 247 -12.47 4.53 -3.02
C TRP A 247 -11.36 4.86 -4.00
N GLY A 248 -10.21 5.39 -3.55
CA GLY A 248 -9.07 5.66 -4.41
C GLY A 248 -9.41 6.55 -5.60
N LEU A 249 -10.12 7.65 -5.34
CA LEU A 249 -10.69 8.60 -6.28
C LEU A 249 -11.80 8.05 -7.19
N ARG A 250 -12.33 6.87 -6.88
CA ARG A 250 -13.56 6.38 -7.52
C ARG A 250 -14.79 6.70 -6.68
N GLN A 251 -15.94 6.43 -7.27
CA GLN A 251 -17.21 6.35 -6.57
C GLN A 251 -17.67 4.89 -6.54
N ALA A 252 -18.68 4.59 -5.72
CA ALA A 252 -19.24 3.24 -5.63
C ALA A 252 -19.80 2.73 -6.97
N ASP A 253 -20.21 3.62 -7.87
CA ASP A 253 -20.67 3.26 -9.22
C ASP A 253 -19.52 3.03 -10.23
N GLY A 254 -18.26 3.14 -9.78
CA GLY A 254 -17.05 2.96 -10.59
C GLY A 254 -16.58 4.21 -11.34
N SER A 255 -17.37 5.30 -11.32
CA SER A 255 -16.99 6.58 -11.94
C SER A 255 -15.86 7.27 -11.15
N TRP A 256 -15.15 8.18 -11.80
CA TRP A 256 -14.09 8.96 -11.16
C TRP A 256 -14.66 10.15 -10.35
N ASN A 257 -14.10 10.38 -9.17
CA ASN A 257 -14.40 11.50 -8.29
C ASN A 257 -13.50 12.70 -8.64
N THR A 258 -13.78 13.33 -9.77
CA THR A 258 -13.02 14.48 -10.27
C THR A 258 -13.01 15.65 -9.28
N ALA A 259 -14.11 15.88 -8.56
CA ALA A 259 -14.21 16.97 -7.58
C ALA A 259 -13.21 16.79 -6.44
N LEU A 260 -13.11 15.58 -5.87
CA LEU A 260 -12.13 15.27 -4.83
C LEU A 260 -10.69 15.36 -5.35
N ALA A 261 -10.42 14.82 -6.53
CA ALA A 261 -9.09 14.86 -7.12
C ALA A 261 -8.59 16.30 -7.34
N GLN A 262 -9.46 17.18 -7.87
CA GLN A 262 -9.16 18.60 -8.06
C GLN A 262 -8.95 19.33 -6.74
N LEU A 263 -9.79 19.06 -5.74
CA LEU A 263 -9.65 19.64 -4.40
C LEU A 263 -8.29 19.29 -3.77
N VAL A 264 -7.90 18.02 -3.83
CA VAL A 264 -6.63 17.54 -3.27
C VAL A 264 -5.43 18.14 -4.01
N ALA A 265 -5.49 18.21 -5.34
CA ALA A 265 -4.45 18.86 -6.14
C ALA A 265 -4.30 20.34 -5.79
N GLN A 266 -5.40 21.07 -5.62
CA GLN A 266 -5.40 22.49 -5.26
C GLN A 266 -4.90 22.72 -3.83
N ALA A 267 -5.30 21.87 -2.89
CA ALA A 267 -4.86 21.94 -1.50
C ALA A 267 -3.41 21.50 -1.32
N ASN A 268 -2.83 20.77 -2.29
CA ASN A 268 -1.48 20.23 -2.28
C ASN A 268 -1.19 19.43 -0.99
N VAL A 269 -2.12 18.54 -0.65
CA VAL A 269 -2.06 17.66 0.52
C VAL A 269 -1.88 16.20 0.11
N PRO A 270 -1.26 15.35 0.95
CA PRO A 270 -1.15 13.93 0.69
C PRO A 270 -2.52 13.23 0.60
N ILE A 271 -2.61 12.21 -0.25
CA ILE A 271 -3.78 11.36 -0.40
C ILE A 271 -3.42 9.88 -0.32
N ILE A 272 -4.20 9.13 0.45
CA ILE A 272 -4.18 7.66 0.49
C ILE A 272 -5.25 7.16 -0.46
N LEU A 273 -4.83 6.43 -1.50
CA LEU A 273 -5.68 5.81 -2.50
C LEU A 273 -5.90 4.34 -2.12
N MET A 274 -7.09 4.02 -1.61
CA MET A 274 -7.43 2.66 -1.25
C MET A 274 -8.10 1.90 -2.40
N HIS A 275 -7.68 0.66 -2.63
CA HIS A 275 -8.40 -0.25 -3.51
C HIS A 275 -9.72 -0.68 -2.84
N ASN A 276 -10.84 -0.54 -3.56
CA ASN A 276 -12.15 -1.00 -3.11
C ASN A 276 -13.05 -1.39 -4.28
N ARG A 277 -13.97 -2.33 -4.03
CA ARG A 277 -15.02 -2.74 -4.96
C ARG A 277 -16.33 -2.86 -4.19
N VAL A 278 -17.45 -2.56 -4.85
CA VAL A 278 -18.76 -2.90 -4.31
C VAL A 278 -18.89 -4.42 -4.22
N SER A 279 -19.37 -4.92 -3.08
CA SER A 279 -19.64 -6.33 -2.87
C SER A 279 -20.81 -6.51 -1.90
N THR A 280 -21.48 -7.65 -1.98
CA THR A 280 -22.57 -8.00 -1.07
C THR A 280 -22.03 -8.33 0.31
N VAL A 281 -22.76 -7.93 1.35
CA VAL A 281 -22.38 -8.18 2.75
C VAL A 281 -22.99 -9.49 3.20
N GLU A 282 -22.19 -10.33 3.85
CA GLU A 282 -22.55 -11.62 4.41
C GLU A 282 -22.31 -11.67 5.92
N GLN A 283 -23.12 -12.48 6.60
CA GLN A 283 -23.04 -12.70 8.05
C GLN A 283 -22.15 -13.91 8.35
N PHE A 284 -21.19 -13.73 9.26
CA PHE A 284 -20.31 -14.78 9.78
C PHE A 284 -20.46 -14.92 11.30
N ALA A 285 -19.88 -15.99 11.85
CA ALA A 285 -19.91 -16.26 13.30
C ALA A 285 -19.33 -15.12 14.15
N HIS A 286 -18.36 -14.36 13.61
CA HIS A 286 -17.66 -13.28 14.30
C HIS A 286 -17.82 -11.91 13.62
N GLY A 287 -19.01 -11.63 13.09
CA GLY A 287 -19.39 -10.34 12.50
C GLY A 287 -19.74 -10.42 11.02
N THR A 288 -19.78 -9.27 10.34
CA THR A 288 -20.05 -9.19 8.90
C THR A 288 -18.76 -9.12 8.09
N ASN A 289 -18.79 -9.64 6.87
CA ASN A 289 -17.75 -9.44 5.86
C ASN A 289 -18.38 -9.39 4.47
N TYR A 290 -17.59 -9.20 3.43
CA TYR A 290 -18.07 -9.25 2.05
C TYR A 290 -18.08 -10.68 1.52
N ALA A 291 -19.01 -10.96 0.62
CA ALA A 291 -18.92 -12.12 -0.26
C ALA A 291 -17.67 -12.02 -1.12
N ALA A 292 -17.25 -13.16 -1.68
CA ALA A 292 -16.17 -13.18 -2.67
C ALA A 292 -16.55 -12.32 -3.88
N SER A 293 -15.80 -11.25 -4.09
CA SER A 293 -15.91 -10.47 -5.32
C SER A 293 -15.29 -11.25 -6.47
N ASP A 294 -15.79 -11.01 -7.68
CA ASP A 294 -15.32 -11.67 -8.89
C ASP A 294 -13.94 -11.12 -9.28
N TYR A 295 -12.89 -11.85 -8.91
CA TYR A 295 -11.52 -11.62 -9.36
C TYR A 295 -11.05 -12.88 -10.08
N GLY A 296 -10.50 -12.72 -11.29
CA GLY A 296 -9.75 -13.77 -11.98
C GLY A 296 -8.32 -13.89 -11.45
N ASP A 297 -7.65 -12.75 -11.29
CA ASP A 297 -6.38 -12.61 -10.56
C ASP A 297 -6.45 -11.41 -9.63
N ILE A 298 -6.80 -11.66 -8.36
CA ILE A 298 -6.98 -10.59 -7.38
C ILE A 298 -5.75 -9.70 -7.22
N ILE A 299 -4.53 -10.22 -7.35
CA ILE A 299 -3.34 -9.38 -7.15
C ILE A 299 -3.03 -8.56 -8.38
N GLY A 300 -3.11 -9.17 -9.57
CA GLY A 300 -2.99 -8.46 -10.84
C GLY A 300 -4.02 -7.34 -10.94
N GLU A 301 -5.29 -7.64 -10.63
CA GLU A 301 -6.39 -6.68 -10.68
C GLU A 301 -6.26 -5.57 -9.62
N VAL A 302 -5.91 -5.90 -8.36
CA VAL A 302 -5.65 -4.86 -7.34
C VAL A 302 -4.53 -3.92 -7.78
N CYS A 303 -3.44 -4.45 -8.35
CA CYS A 303 -2.34 -3.64 -8.86
C CYS A 303 -2.78 -2.77 -10.06
N ALA A 304 -3.55 -3.33 -10.98
CA ALA A 304 -4.04 -2.60 -12.15
C ALA A 304 -5.00 -1.48 -11.77
N GLU A 305 -5.92 -1.72 -10.83
CA GLU A 305 -6.88 -0.71 -10.38
C GLU A 305 -6.21 0.40 -9.58
N LEU A 306 -5.25 0.08 -8.72
CA LEU A 306 -4.44 1.10 -8.03
C LEU A 306 -3.62 1.94 -9.02
N ARG A 307 -3.04 1.32 -10.07
CA ARG A 307 -2.37 2.07 -11.16
C ARG A 307 -3.32 3.04 -11.86
N GLN A 308 -4.55 2.62 -12.14
CA GLN A 308 -5.55 3.53 -12.73
C GLN A 308 -5.86 4.71 -11.82
N SER A 309 -5.96 4.48 -10.49
CA SER A 309 -6.16 5.57 -9.52
C SER A 309 -4.96 6.51 -9.43
N ILE A 310 -3.74 5.97 -9.48
CA ILE A 310 -2.50 6.76 -9.57
C ILE A 310 -2.52 7.63 -10.83
N ASP A 311 -2.76 7.03 -12.00
CA ASP A 311 -2.76 7.75 -13.27
C ASP A 311 -3.80 8.87 -13.27
N PHE A 312 -4.99 8.63 -12.71
CA PHE A 312 -6.04 9.64 -12.56
C PHE A 312 -5.62 10.77 -11.61
N ALA A 313 -5.01 10.44 -10.46
CA ALA A 313 -4.49 11.42 -9.51
C ALA A 313 -3.42 12.33 -10.15
N LEU A 314 -2.46 11.74 -10.87
CA LEU A 314 -1.41 12.48 -11.57
C LEU A 314 -1.99 13.37 -12.68
N GLN A 315 -2.97 12.88 -13.44
CA GLN A 315 -3.67 13.67 -14.47
C GLN A 315 -4.46 14.85 -13.88
N ALA A 316 -5.01 14.69 -12.67
CA ALA A 316 -5.68 15.77 -11.95
C ALA A 316 -4.70 16.80 -11.36
N GLY A 317 -3.39 16.54 -11.41
CA GLY A 317 -2.33 17.44 -10.94
C GLY A 317 -1.87 17.16 -9.51
N ILE A 318 -2.23 16.03 -8.90
CA ILE A 318 -1.70 15.62 -7.59
C ILE A 318 -0.24 15.18 -7.79
N ALA A 319 0.68 15.76 -7.02
CA ALA A 319 2.09 15.44 -7.13
C ALA A 319 2.38 13.99 -6.73
N ASN A 320 3.33 13.36 -7.42
CA ASN A 320 3.67 11.95 -7.24
C ASN A 320 4.09 11.58 -5.80
N ASP A 321 4.79 12.50 -5.13
CA ASP A 321 5.28 12.35 -3.75
C ASP A 321 4.18 12.51 -2.68
N LEU A 322 2.98 12.95 -3.08
CA LEU A 322 1.80 13.08 -2.22
C LEU A 322 0.91 11.83 -2.20
N ILE A 323 1.20 10.81 -3.02
CA ILE A 323 0.36 9.62 -3.17
C ILE A 323 0.85 8.50 -2.25
N VAL A 324 -0.08 7.91 -1.49
CA VAL A 324 0.08 6.69 -0.70
C VAL A 324 -0.95 5.66 -1.19
N LEU A 325 -0.62 4.37 -1.19
CA LEU A 325 -1.56 3.31 -1.59
C LEU A 325 -2.06 2.52 -0.37
N ASP A 326 -3.29 2.05 -0.41
CA ASP A 326 -3.82 1.04 0.52
C ASP A 326 -4.43 -0.12 -0.29
N PRO A 327 -4.04 -1.39 -0.04
CA PRO A 327 -4.62 -2.55 -0.73
C PRO A 327 -6.09 -2.81 -0.35
N GLY A 328 -6.60 -2.05 0.61
CA GLY A 328 -7.96 -2.02 1.10
C GLY A 328 -8.38 -3.36 1.65
N ILE A 329 -7.73 -3.81 2.74
CA ILE A 329 -7.91 -5.17 3.29
C ILE A 329 -9.39 -5.52 3.49
N GLY A 330 -10.08 -5.36 4.60
CA GLY A 330 -11.52 -5.77 4.68
C GLY A 330 -12.54 -4.95 3.86
N PHE A 331 -12.30 -4.68 2.58
CA PHE A 331 -13.13 -3.86 1.67
C PHE A 331 -13.30 -4.57 0.31
N GLY A 332 -14.53 -4.94 -0.03
CA GLY A 332 -14.85 -5.60 -1.31
C GLY A 332 -14.13 -6.93 -1.52
N LYS A 333 -13.84 -7.66 -0.43
CA LYS A 333 -13.05 -8.91 -0.44
C LYS A 333 -13.56 -9.88 0.62
N SER A 334 -13.64 -11.17 0.29
CA SER A 334 -13.90 -12.25 1.26
C SER A 334 -12.75 -12.43 2.25
N PRO A 335 -12.93 -13.13 3.38
CA PRO A 335 -11.84 -13.47 4.30
C PRO A 335 -10.62 -14.12 3.62
N GLU A 336 -10.85 -15.02 2.66
CA GLU A 336 -9.80 -15.73 1.92
C GLU A 336 -9.05 -14.80 0.98
N GLN A 337 -9.79 -13.94 0.28
CA GLN A 337 -9.25 -12.90 -0.60
C GLN A 337 -8.40 -11.88 0.19
N ASN A 338 -8.87 -11.48 1.37
CA ASN A 338 -8.11 -10.65 2.31
C ASN A 338 -6.76 -11.28 2.66
N LEU A 339 -6.73 -12.58 2.99
CA LEU A 339 -5.51 -13.31 3.30
C LEU A 339 -4.60 -13.44 2.08
N GLN A 340 -5.16 -13.62 0.87
CA GLN A 340 -4.39 -13.65 -0.37
C GLN A 340 -3.69 -12.32 -0.66
N VAL A 341 -4.41 -11.20 -0.48
CA VAL A 341 -3.85 -9.85 -0.61
C VAL A 341 -2.75 -9.61 0.42
N LEU A 342 -2.97 -9.98 1.69
CA LEU A 342 -1.92 -9.89 2.72
C LEU A 342 -0.67 -10.69 2.32
N ARG A 343 -0.82 -11.94 1.87
CA ARG A 343 0.32 -12.79 1.47
C ARG A 343 1.17 -12.16 0.36
N GLN A 344 0.55 -11.40 -0.54
CA GLN A 344 1.19 -10.83 -1.72
C GLN A 344 1.38 -9.31 -1.65
N LEU A 345 1.41 -8.73 -0.44
CA LEU A 345 1.62 -7.29 -0.24
C LEU A 345 2.89 -6.77 -0.92
N ARG A 346 3.97 -7.55 -0.96
CA ARG A 346 5.22 -7.15 -1.62
C ARG A 346 5.02 -6.89 -3.12
N THR A 347 4.10 -7.59 -3.78
CA THR A 347 3.74 -7.36 -5.18
C THR A 347 3.06 -5.99 -5.35
N ILE A 348 2.16 -5.61 -4.44
CA ILE A 348 1.51 -4.29 -4.44
C ILE A 348 2.52 -3.20 -4.10
N ALA A 349 3.40 -3.46 -3.13
CA ALA A 349 4.48 -2.56 -2.72
C ALA A 349 5.50 -2.28 -3.85
N SER A 350 5.56 -3.14 -4.87
CA SER A 350 6.39 -2.96 -6.06
C SER A 350 5.92 -1.83 -6.99
N LEU A 351 4.70 -1.32 -6.78
CA LEU A 351 4.19 -0.14 -7.49
C LEU A 351 4.97 1.14 -7.16
N GLY A 352 5.78 1.15 -6.09
CA GLY A 352 6.73 2.22 -5.81
C GLY A 352 6.26 3.34 -4.92
N TYR A 353 5.02 3.28 -4.48
CA TYR A 353 4.43 4.26 -3.58
C TYR A 353 4.49 3.75 -2.14
N PRO A 354 4.51 4.65 -1.15
CA PRO A 354 4.33 4.28 0.25
C PRO A 354 3.04 3.49 0.43
N LEU A 355 3.06 2.49 1.31
CA LEU A 355 1.95 1.56 1.48
C LEU A 355 1.35 1.68 2.88
N LEU A 356 0.08 2.04 2.97
CA LEU A 356 -0.71 1.97 4.18
C LEU A 356 -1.42 0.61 4.26
N VAL A 357 -1.43 -0.01 5.45
CA VAL A 357 -2.18 -1.26 5.69
C VAL A 357 -3.06 -1.13 6.93
N GLY A 358 -4.38 -1.19 6.74
CA GLY A 358 -5.37 -1.24 7.81
C GLY A 358 -5.96 -2.63 8.03
N THR A 359 -5.47 -3.37 9.02
CA THR A 359 -5.96 -4.72 9.40
C THR A 359 -6.65 -4.77 10.76
N SER A 360 -6.54 -3.69 11.55
CA SER A 360 -6.91 -3.68 12.96
C SER A 360 -8.36 -4.08 13.24
N ARG A 361 -8.49 -5.13 14.08
CA ARG A 361 -9.77 -5.70 14.55
C ARG A 361 -10.74 -6.15 13.44
N LYS A 362 -10.30 -6.24 12.18
CA LYS A 362 -11.16 -6.60 11.04
C LYS A 362 -11.77 -8.01 11.19
N SER A 363 -12.93 -8.21 10.58
CA SER A 363 -13.70 -9.47 10.67
C SER A 363 -12.92 -10.67 10.13
N MET A 364 -12.08 -10.50 9.12
CA MET A 364 -11.16 -11.55 8.63
C MET A 364 -10.35 -12.19 9.78
N ILE A 365 -9.77 -11.39 10.69
CA ILE A 365 -9.04 -11.91 11.85
C ILE A 365 -9.96 -12.72 12.77
N GLY A 366 -11.17 -12.21 13.03
CA GLY A 366 -12.15 -12.88 13.86
C GLY A 366 -12.64 -14.20 13.27
N ILE A 367 -12.82 -14.26 11.95
CA ILE A 367 -13.23 -15.46 11.22
C ILE A 367 -12.10 -16.49 11.24
N THR A 368 -10.86 -16.08 10.92
CA THR A 368 -9.70 -16.97 10.90
C THR A 368 -9.35 -17.55 12.28
N LEU A 369 -9.43 -16.73 13.33
CA LEU A 369 -9.04 -17.14 14.69
C LEU A 369 -10.22 -17.60 15.55
N ASN A 370 -11.45 -17.53 15.02
CA ASN A 370 -12.69 -17.77 15.77
C ASN A 370 -12.79 -16.89 17.03
N ARG A 371 -12.62 -15.56 16.87
CA ARG A 371 -12.58 -14.58 17.98
C ARG A 371 -13.52 -13.37 17.79
N PRO A 372 -14.19 -12.91 18.86
CA PRO A 372 -14.95 -11.65 18.85
C PRO A 372 -14.01 -10.45 18.73
N VAL A 373 -14.57 -9.26 18.44
CA VAL A 373 -13.81 -8.05 18.05
C VAL A 373 -12.80 -7.56 19.10
N ASP A 374 -13.14 -7.72 20.38
CA ASP A 374 -12.34 -7.35 21.56
C ASP A 374 -11.16 -8.30 21.81
N GLN A 375 -11.14 -9.49 21.17
CA GLN A 375 -10.10 -10.50 21.33
C GLN A 375 -9.19 -10.62 20.10
N ARG A 376 -9.14 -9.58 19.25
CA ARG A 376 -8.37 -9.57 17.99
C ARG A 376 -7.01 -8.88 18.07
N LEU A 377 -6.58 -8.46 19.26
CA LEU A 377 -5.32 -7.73 19.45
C LEU A 377 -4.12 -8.49 18.86
N TRP A 378 -3.92 -9.75 19.26
CA TRP A 378 -2.78 -10.55 18.81
C TRP A 378 -2.87 -10.96 17.34
N GLY A 379 -4.09 -11.18 16.84
CA GLY A 379 -4.31 -11.38 15.40
C GLY A 379 -3.95 -10.12 14.59
N THR A 380 -4.27 -8.94 15.12
CA THR A 380 -3.88 -7.66 14.53
C THR A 380 -2.36 -7.46 14.59
N ALA A 381 -1.71 -7.78 15.71
CA ALA A 381 -0.26 -7.73 15.86
C ALA A 381 0.44 -8.58 14.79
N ALA A 382 -0.05 -9.81 14.57
CA ALA A 382 0.49 -10.71 13.57
C ALA A 382 0.35 -10.15 12.14
N THR A 383 -0.81 -9.58 11.79
CA THR A 383 -1.00 -8.97 10.46
C THR A 383 -0.20 -7.69 10.27
N VAL A 384 -0.01 -6.89 11.32
CA VAL A 384 0.83 -5.68 11.31
C VAL A 384 2.29 -6.04 11.10
N ALA A 385 2.84 -6.97 11.89
CA ALA A 385 4.23 -7.42 11.74
C ALA A 385 4.50 -8.00 10.33
N TYR A 386 3.56 -8.82 9.82
CA TYR A 386 3.65 -9.34 8.46
C TYR A 386 3.62 -8.22 7.40
N ALA A 387 2.73 -7.24 7.56
CA ALA A 387 2.62 -6.13 6.62
C ALA A 387 3.90 -5.29 6.56
N ILE A 388 4.52 -5.01 7.71
CA ILE A 388 5.78 -4.28 7.80
C ILE A 388 6.91 -5.06 7.11
N GLN A 389 7.02 -6.37 7.39
CA GLN A 389 7.98 -7.26 6.71
C GLN A 389 7.78 -7.28 5.19
N ALA A 390 6.55 -7.12 4.73
CA ALA A 390 6.20 -7.04 3.31
C ALA A 390 6.36 -5.63 2.68
N GLY A 391 6.73 -4.63 3.48
CA GLY A 391 7.05 -3.27 3.02
C GLY A 391 5.95 -2.23 3.22
N ALA A 392 5.02 -2.43 4.15
CA ALA A 392 4.07 -1.39 4.59
C ALA A 392 4.82 -0.25 5.30
N ASP A 393 4.52 0.99 4.95
CA ASP A 393 5.10 2.20 5.58
C ASP A 393 4.21 2.79 6.65
N ILE A 394 2.89 2.62 6.54
CA ILE A 394 1.92 3.10 7.51
C ILE A 394 1.04 1.93 7.95
N VAL A 395 0.75 1.83 9.25
CA VAL A 395 -0.27 0.90 9.75
C VAL A 395 -1.40 1.65 10.43
N ARG A 396 -2.64 1.33 10.06
CA ARG A 396 -3.85 1.98 10.58
C ARG A 396 -4.51 1.12 11.65
N VAL A 397 -4.53 1.59 12.90
CA VAL A 397 -4.80 0.77 14.08
C VAL A 397 -5.67 1.44 15.15
N HIS A 398 -6.43 0.61 15.89
CA HIS A 398 -7.18 1.05 17.08
C HIS A 398 -6.31 1.00 18.34
N ASP A 399 -5.55 -0.09 18.53
CA ASP A 399 -4.75 -0.37 19.73
C ASP A 399 -3.34 0.25 19.63
N VAL A 400 -3.26 1.59 19.58
CA VAL A 400 -2.02 2.33 19.25
C VAL A 400 -0.82 1.90 20.09
N ALA A 401 -0.91 1.92 21.42
CA ALA A 401 0.22 1.60 22.29
C ALA A 401 0.81 0.21 22.02
N ALA A 402 -0.05 -0.81 21.92
CA ALA A 402 0.38 -2.17 21.64
C ALA A 402 0.97 -2.29 20.23
N MET A 403 0.40 -1.59 19.24
CA MET A 403 0.89 -1.66 17.86
C MET A 403 2.17 -0.86 17.65
N VAL A 404 2.44 0.19 18.43
CA VAL A 404 3.74 0.89 18.43
C VAL A 404 4.87 -0.05 18.83
N ASP A 405 4.67 -0.88 19.85
CA ASP A 405 5.67 -1.88 20.26
C ASP A 405 5.91 -2.93 19.15
N VAL A 406 4.83 -3.42 18.53
CA VAL A 406 4.92 -4.33 17.38
C VAL A 406 5.67 -3.68 16.22
N CYS A 407 5.39 -2.42 15.91
CA CYS A 407 6.06 -1.69 14.84
C CYS A 407 7.55 -1.52 15.14
N ARG A 408 7.91 -1.03 16.33
CA ARG A 408 9.31 -0.83 16.74
C ARG A 408 10.12 -2.13 16.72
N MET A 409 9.55 -3.22 17.25
CA MET A 409 10.22 -4.51 17.26
C MET A 409 10.37 -5.06 15.84
N THR A 410 9.35 -4.91 14.98
CA THR A 410 9.43 -5.37 13.60
C THR A 410 10.40 -4.53 12.78
N ASP A 411 10.39 -3.20 12.96
CA ASP A 411 11.34 -2.28 12.32
C ASP A 411 12.78 -2.63 12.70
N ALA A 412 13.05 -2.95 13.97
CA ALA A 412 14.38 -3.40 14.40
C ALA A 412 14.85 -4.69 13.70
N LEU A 413 13.93 -5.52 13.21
CA LEU A 413 14.23 -6.73 12.43
C LEU A 413 14.40 -6.46 10.94
N VAL A 414 13.64 -5.52 10.37
CA VAL A 414 13.49 -5.40 8.90
C VAL A 414 13.93 -4.06 8.31
N ARG A 415 13.99 -2.99 9.09
CA ARG A 415 14.43 -1.66 8.65
C ARG A 415 15.82 -1.40 9.23
N HIS A 416 16.84 -1.80 8.48
CA HIS A 416 18.22 -1.54 8.85
C HIS A 416 18.64 -0.15 8.40
N GLU A 417 18.44 0.84 9.27
CA GLU A 417 19.38 1.96 9.36
C GLU A 417 20.12 1.80 10.69
N GLY A 418 21.45 1.69 10.60
CA GLY A 418 22.34 1.67 11.77
C GLY A 418 22.44 3.03 12.45
#